data_AF-A0A1Y1K0H9-F1
#
_entry.id   AF-A0A1Y1K0H9-F1
#
_cell.length_a   1.000
_cell.length_b   1.000
_cell.length_c   1.000
_cell.angle_alpha   90.00
_cell.angle_beta   90.00
_cell.angle_gamma   90.00
#
_symmetry.space_group_name_H-M   'P 1'
#
loop_
_entity.id
_entity.type
_entity.pdbx_description
1 polymer ?
#
loop_
_entity_poly.entity_id
_entity_poly.type
_entity_poly.pdbx_seq_one_letter_code
_entity_poly.pdbx_strand_id
1 'polypeptide(L)'
;MDLLVGYIDTTFRSVEDHLSALLVKGEITYDLLWALFEPNTEVYTTCPGTGAPRCVLYNHCEEMQEMDGSKFMQLETRFLSTNGKFLGEASDRSRIPFFRGAKRIELLPAYPLQYHPNRERVARELTQCGRRFVSLIGAHHRQYVGTGFYVDKEGEIVKRHVK
;
A
#
# COMPACT_ATOMS: atom_id res chain seq x y z
N MET A 1 -8.23 25.66 -24.90
CA MET A 1 -7.74 24.55 -24.06
C MET A 1 -7.81 23.21 -24.80
N ASP A 2 -8.62 23.09 -25.86
CA ASP A 2 -8.88 21.82 -26.55
C ASP A 2 -7.70 21.26 -27.36
N LEU A 3 -6.80 22.13 -27.85
CA LEU A 3 -5.63 21.67 -28.61
C LEU A 3 -4.61 20.91 -27.74
N LEU A 4 -4.40 21.37 -26.51
CA LEU A 4 -3.46 20.73 -25.57
C LEU A 4 -4.02 19.40 -25.07
N VAL A 5 -5.29 19.38 -24.67
CA VAL A 5 -5.97 18.16 -24.23
C VAL A 5 -6.02 17.16 -25.38
N GLY A 6 -6.42 17.58 -26.58
CA GLY A 6 -6.45 16.71 -27.76
C GLY A 6 -5.08 16.16 -28.15
N TYR A 7 -4.00 16.92 -27.96
CA TYR A 7 -2.64 16.42 -28.18
C TYR A 7 -2.27 15.35 -27.16
N ILE A 8 -2.54 15.57 -25.87
CA ILE A 8 -2.29 14.59 -24.79
C ILE A 8 -3.08 13.31 -25.04
N ASP A 9 -4.39 13.42 -25.33
CA ASP A 9 -5.24 12.27 -25.60
C ASP A 9 -4.73 11.47 -26.82
N THR A 10 -4.19 12.16 -27.82
CA THR A 10 -3.67 11.50 -29.02
C THR A 10 -2.34 10.79 -28.75
N THR A 11 -1.43 11.43 -28.00
CA THR A 11 -0.10 10.85 -27.71
C THR A 11 -0.18 9.69 -26.71
N PHE A 12 -1.08 9.76 -25.73
CA PHE A 12 -1.20 8.75 -24.68
C PHE A 12 -2.22 7.65 -24.99
N ARG A 13 -3.01 7.76 -26.07
CA ARG A 13 -4.00 6.74 -26.46
C ARG A 13 -3.46 5.32 -26.46
N SER A 14 -2.28 5.10 -27.05
CA SER A 14 -1.68 3.77 -27.11
C SER A 14 -1.29 3.23 -25.72
N VAL A 15 -0.95 4.11 -24.79
CA VAL A 15 -0.62 3.74 -23.40
C VAL A 15 -1.91 3.42 -22.64
N GLU A 16 -2.96 4.22 -22.82
CA GLU A 16 -4.28 3.99 -22.24
C GLU A 16 -4.91 2.69 -22.74
N ASP A 17 -4.83 2.40 -24.03
CA ASP A 17 -5.33 1.15 -24.63
C ASP A 17 -4.60 -0.07 -24.04
N HIS A 18 -3.27 0.01 -23.91
CA HIS A 18 -2.47 -1.04 -23.30
C HIS A 18 -2.85 -1.24 -21.83
N LEU A 19 -2.87 -0.16 -21.04
CA LEU A 19 -3.25 -0.20 -19.63
C LEU A 19 -4.64 -0.81 -19.47
N SER A 20 -5.63 -0.34 -20.23
CA SER A 20 -6.99 -0.85 -20.20
C SER A 20 -7.06 -2.35 -20.50
N ALA A 21 -6.31 -2.82 -21.52
CA ALA A 21 -6.24 -4.24 -21.86
C ALA A 21 -5.65 -5.12 -20.74
N LEU A 22 -4.69 -4.59 -19.96
CA LEU A 22 -4.11 -5.26 -18.79
C LEU A 22 -5.09 -5.26 -17.61
N LEU A 23 -5.72 -4.13 -17.32
CA LEU A 23 -6.65 -3.98 -16.20
C LEU A 23 -7.88 -4.89 -16.36
N VAL A 24 -8.39 -5.08 -17.58
CA VAL A 24 -9.47 -6.05 -17.88
C VAL A 24 -9.09 -7.48 -17.47
N LYS A 25 -7.80 -7.84 -17.56
CA LYS A 25 -7.28 -9.14 -17.13
C LYS A 25 -6.91 -9.20 -15.64
N GLY A 26 -6.99 -8.06 -14.94
CA GLY A 26 -6.50 -7.94 -13.56
C GLY A 26 -4.98 -8.04 -13.46
N GLU A 27 -4.28 -7.63 -14.52
CA GLU A 27 -2.82 -7.69 -14.62
C GLU A 27 -2.22 -6.29 -14.77
N ILE A 28 -0.91 -6.19 -14.57
CA ILE A 28 -0.14 -4.97 -14.81
C ILE A 28 1.30 -5.32 -15.19
N THR A 29 1.96 -4.46 -15.97
CA THR A 29 3.40 -4.54 -16.22
C THR A 29 4.14 -3.54 -15.33
N TYR A 30 5.43 -3.77 -15.08
CA TYR A 30 6.19 -2.88 -14.22
C TYR A 30 6.25 -1.44 -14.78
N ASP A 31 6.40 -1.27 -16.10
CA ASP A 31 6.47 0.04 -16.76
C ASP A 31 5.19 0.88 -16.62
N LEU A 32 4.03 0.22 -16.44
CA LEU A 32 2.73 0.86 -16.27
C LEU A 32 2.26 0.84 -14.81
N LEU A 33 3.06 0.33 -13.88
CA LEU A 33 2.67 0.15 -12.49
C LEU A 33 2.36 1.47 -11.78
N TRP A 34 2.99 2.58 -12.19
CA TRP A 34 2.71 3.90 -11.64
C TRP A 34 1.27 4.35 -11.93
N ALA A 35 0.73 3.97 -13.10
CA ALA A 35 -0.62 4.32 -13.53
C ALA A 35 -1.71 3.52 -12.78
N LEU A 36 -1.30 2.53 -11.98
CA LEU A 36 -2.23 1.75 -11.15
C LEU A 36 -2.73 2.57 -9.93
N PHE A 37 -2.01 3.61 -9.52
CA PHE A 37 -2.26 4.34 -8.27
C PHE A 37 -2.66 5.80 -8.52
N GLU A 38 -3.95 6.10 -8.35
CA GLU A 38 -4.42 7.48 -8.30
C GLU A 38 -4.21 8.08 -6.89
N PRO A 39 -3.90 9.37 -6.76
CA PRO A 39 -3.81 10.04 -5.45
C PRO A 39 -5.03 9.77 -4.57
N ASN A 40 -4.82 9.48 -3.27
CA ASN A 40 -5.85 9.10 -2.30
C ASN A 40 -6.52 7.74 -2.50
N THR A 41 -6.01 6.92 -3.42
CA THR A 41 -6.50 5.54 -3.55
C THR A 41 -6.18 4.73 -2.30
N GLU A 42 -7.16 3.94 -1.86
CA GLU A 42 -6.98 2.94 -0.82
C GLU A 42 -6.09 1.81 -1.34
N VAL A 43 -4.93 1.62 -0.72
CA VAL A 43 -3.95 0.59 -1.07
C VAL A 43 -3.98 -0.51 -0.03
N TYR A 44 -4.28 -1.73 -0.48
CA TYR A 44 -4.12 -2.94 0.31
C TYR A 44 -2.65 -3.30 0.42
N THR A 45 -2.21 -3.65 1.62
CA THR A 45 -0.88 -4.20 1.91
C THR A 45 -0.96 -5.05 3.18
N THR A 46 0.17 -5.55 3.68
CA THR A 46 0.24 -6.27 4.95
C THR A 46 1.20 -5.59 5.90
N CYS A 47 0.94 -5.71 7.20
CA CYS A 47 1.85 -5.26 8.23
C CYS A 47 3.16 -6.05 8.16
N PRO A 48 4.32 -5.40 7.99
CA PRO A 48 5.59 -6.12 7.95
C PRO A 48 5.88 -6.98 9.20
N GLY A 49 5.43 -6.53 10.39
CA GLY A 49 5.66 -7.24 11.65
C GLY A 49 4.73 -8.41 11.92
N THR A 50 3.44 -8.28 11.61
CA THR A 50 2.43 -9.30 11.95
C THR A 50 1.92 -10.08 10.75
N GLY A 51 2.16 -9.61 9.52
CA GLY A 51 1.51 -10.11 8.31
C GLY A 51 0.02 -9.78 8.25
N ALA A 52 -0.53 -9.07 9.23
CA ALA A 52 -1.95 -8.74 9.27
C ALA A 52 -2.32 -7.81 8.11
N PRO A 53 -3.52 -7.95 7.52
CA PRO A 53 -4.02 -7.04 6.50
C PRO A 53 -3.97 -5.57 6.95
N ARG A 54 -3.65 -4.68 6.03
CA ARG A 54 -3.68 -3.23 6.21
C ARG A 54 -4.26 -2.55 4.97
N CYS A 55 -4.83 -1.37 5.17
CA CYS A 55 -5.13 -0.45 4.09
C CYS A 55 -4.57 0.92 4.44
N VAL A 56 -3.89 1.54 3.49
CA VAL A 56 -3.26 2.87 3.60
C VAL A 56 -3.71 3.73 2.43
N LEU A 57 -3.56 5.05 2.52
CA LEU A 57 -3.87 5.95 1.42
C LEU A 57 -2.61 6.27 0.63
N TYR A 58 -2.69 6.18 -0.69
CA TYR A 58 -1.59 6.49 -1.59
C TYR A 58 -1.31 7.99 -1.69
N ASN A 59 -0.03 8.37 -1.64
CA ASN A 59 0.44 9.73 -1.92
C ASN A 59 1.08 9.82 -3.31
N HIS A 60 2.23 9.16 -3.49
CA HIS A 60 3.00 9.13 -4.73
C HIS A 60 3.92 7.91 -4.76
N CYS A 61 4.55 7.65 -5.90
CA CYS A 61 5.56 6.61 -6.05
C CYS A 61 6.76 7.09 -6.85
N GLU A 62 7.90 6.47 -6.60
CA GLU A 62 9.16 6.74 -7.31
C GLU A 62 9.87 5.42 -7.64
N GLU A 63 10.49 5.34 -8.82
CA GLU A 63 11.42 4.24 -9.11
C GLU A 63 12.74 4.48 -8.37
N MET A 64 13.16 3.48 -7.62
CA MET A 64 14.37 3.48 -6.82
C MET A 64 15.27 2.32 -7.23
N GLN A 65 16.55 2.42 -6.92
CA GLN A 65 17.55 1.39 -7.19
C GLN A 65 18.37 1.10 -5.94
N GLU A 66 18.59 -0.18 -5.66
CA GLU A 66 19.48 -0.65 -4.61
C GLU A 66 20.95 -0.59 -5.01
N MET A 67 21.86 -0.74 -4.04
CA MET A 67 23.31 -0.75 -4.29
C MET A 67 23.75 -1.89 -5.24
N ASP A 68 23.01 -3.01 -5.26
CA ASP A 68 23.25 -4.14 -6.15
C ASP A 68 22.71 -3.93 -7.59
N GLY A 69 22.10 -2.78 -7.85
CA GLY A 69 21.50 -2.42 -9.13
C GLY A 69 20.05 -2.88 -9.31
N SER A 70 19.46 -3.59 -8.34
CA SER A 70 18.07 -4.03 -8.41
C SER A 70 17.11 -2.84 -8.28
N LYS A 71 16.10 -2.80 -9.17
CA LYS A 71 15.09 -1.73 -9.21
C LYS A 71 13.83 -2.11 -8.44
N PHE A 72 13.16 -1.11 -7.88
CA PHE A 72 11.86 -1.27 -7.25
C PHE A 72 11.08 0.04 -7.31
N MET A 73 9.75 -0.06 -7.31
CA MET A 73 8.88 1.09 -7.10
C MET A 73 8.66 1.28 -5.60
N GLN A 74 9.05 2.44 -5.08
CA GLN A 74 8.73 2.84 -3.71
C GLN A 74 7.40 3.59 -3.71
N LEU A 75 6.45 3.10 -2.92
CA LEU A 75 5.17 3.77 -2.69
C LEU A 75 5.24 4.50 -1.36
N GLU A 76 5.03 5.81 -1.40
CA GLU A 76 4.79 6.61 -0.21
C GLU A 76 3.29 6.62 0.06
N THR A 77 2.93 6.24 1.29
CA THR A 77 1.53 6.13 1.71
C THR A 77 1.34 6.81 3.05
N ARG A 78 0.10 7.12 3.41
CA ARG A 78 -0.28 7.71 4.69
C ARG A 78 -1.40 6.93 5.37
N PHE A 79 -1.41 6.93 6.69
CA PHE A 79 -2.39 6.23 7.51
C PHE A 79 -2.55 6.90 8.87
N LEU A 80 -3.63 6.57 9.59
CA LEU A 80 -3.85 7.07 10.93
C LEU A 80 -3.10 6.20 11.96
N SER A 81 -2.32 6.86 12.81
CA SER A 81 -1.51 6.27 13.88
C SER A 81 -1.66 7.05 15.18
N THR A 82 -1.19 6.49 16.30
CA THR A 82 -1.19 7.17 17.60
C THR A 82 0.16 7.06 18.30
N ASN A 83 0.54 8.12 19.00
CA ASN A 83 1.65 8.11 19.95
C ASN A 83 1.21 7.73 21.38
N GLY A 84 0.00 7.21 21.55
CA GLY A 84 -0.60 6.85 22.84
C GLY A 84 -1.36 7.98 23.53
N LYS A 85 -1.29 9.21 23.00
CA LYS A 85 -2.04 10.38 23.50
C LYS A 85 -2.97 10.98 22.44
N PHE A 86 -2.47 11.12 21.21
CA PHE A 86 -3.21 11.75 20.11
C PHE A 86 -3.25 10.82 18.91
N LEU A 87 -4.34 10.89 18.14
CA LEU A 87 -4.45 10.29 16.82
C LEU A 87 -3.92 11.31 15.80
N GLY A 88 -3.09 10.86 14.87
CA GLY A 88 -2.53 11.71 13.82
C GLY A 88 -2.20 10.91 12.58
N GLU A 89 -1.82 11.61 11.53
CA GLU A 89 -1.34 10.99 10.30
C GLU A 89 0.13 10.59 10.43
N ALA A 90 0.47 9.42 9.89
CA ALA A 90 1.82 8.93 9.75
C ALA A 90 2.01 8.42 8.32
N SER A 91 3.25 8.44 7.84
CA SER A 91 3.61 7.89 6.54
C SER A 91 4.20 6.48 6.66
N ASP A 92 3.95 5.65 5.65
CA ASP A 92 4.57 4.33 5.49
C ASP A 92 5.12 4.18 4.07
N ARG A 93 6.15 3.34 3.93
CA ARG A 93 6.79 3.04 2.65
C ARG A 93 6.62 1.57 2.31
N SER A 94 6.01 1.31 1.16
CA SER A 94 5.90 -0.04 0.60
C SER A 94 6.77 -0.16 -0.64
N ARG A 95 7.30 -1.35 -0.88
CA ARG A 95 8.20 -1.62 -2.01
C ARG A 95 7.58 -2.66 -2.92
N ILE A 96 7.51 -2.35 -4.22
CA ILE A 96 7.16 -3.32 -5.26
C ILE A 96 8.43 -3.61 -6.07
N PRO A 97 9.08 -4.77 -5.87
CA PRO A 97 10.29 -5.13 -6.62
C PRO A 97 10.02 -5.18 -8.13
N PHE A 98 11.05 -4.90 -8.93
CA PHE A 98 10.98 -5.10 -10.38
C PHE A 98 10.54 -6.51 -10.74
N PHE A 99 9.67 -6.62 -11.74
CA PHE A 99 9.24 -7.89 -12.31
C PHE A 99 9.14 -7.79 -13.83
N ARG A 100 9.37 -8.92 -14.51
CA ARG A 100 9.27 -9.02 -15.97
C ARG A 100 7.88 -9.51 -16.38
N GLY A 101 7.38 -8.95 -17.48
CA GLY A 101 6.09 -9.33 -18.05
C GLY A 101 4.90 -8.80 -17.25
N ALA A 102 3.71 -9.28 -17.61
CA ALA A 102 2.48 -8.97 -16.90
C ALA A 102 2.36 -9.83 -15.64
N LYS A 103 1.91 -9.22 -14.54
CA LYS A 103 1.66 -9.89 -13.26
C LYS A 103 0.26 -9.55 -12.77
N ARG A 104 -0.42 -10.52 -12.16
CA ARG A 104 -1.72 -10.30 -11.51
C ARG A 104 -1.58 -9.26 -10.39
N ILE A 105 -2.45 -8.25 -10.40
CA ILE A 105 -2.41 -7.12 -9.47
C ILE A 105 -2.53 -7.58 -8.01
N GLU A 106 -3.40 -8.55 -7.73
CA GLU A 106 -3.62 -9.09 -6.38
C GLU A 106 -2.39 -9.81 -5.76
N LEU A 107 -1.39 -10.14 -6.59
CA LEU A 107 -0.13 -10.79 -6.17
C LEU A 107 1.01 -9.80 -5.95
N LEU A 108 0.73 -8.50 -6.08
CA LEU A 108 1.67 -7.46 -5.70
C LEU A 108 1.68 -7.28 -4.17
N PRO A 109 2.81 -6.88 -3.57
CA PRO A 109 2.89 -6.66 -2.13
C PRO A 109 2.04 -5.47 -1.67
N ALA A 110 1.77 -4.52 -2.57
CA ALA A 110 0.84 -3.41 -2.37
C ALA A 110 0.08 -3.13 -3.68
N TYR A 111 -1.24 -2.93 -3.61
CA TYR A 111 -2.08 -2.65 -4.78
C TYR A 111 -3.40 -1.96 -4.37
N PRO A 112 -4.10 -1.26 -5.28
CA PRO A 112 -5.39 -0.66 -4.97
C PRO A 112 -6.41 -1.68 -4.47
N LEU A 113 -7.06 -1.39 -3.34
CA LEU A 113 -7.98 -2.29 -2.65
C LEU A 113 -9.12 -2.79 -3.57
N GLN A 114 -9.48 -2.01 -4.61
CA GLN A 114 -10.48 -2.41 -5.60
C GLN A 114 -10.17 -3.72 -6.33
N TYR A 115 -8.89 -4.08 -6.47
CA TYR A 115 -8.45 -5.32 -7.10
C TYR A 115 -8.38 -6.50 -6.12
N HIS A 116 -8.71 -6.30 -4.85
CA HIS A 116 -8.70 -7.39 -3.86
C HIS A 116 -9.93 -8.30 -4.04
N PRO A 117 -9.79 -9.63 -4.19
CA PRO A 117 -10.91 -10.55 -4.43
C PRO A 117 -12.03 -10.47 -3.39
N ASN A 118 -11.66 -10.21 -2.14
CA ASN A 118 -12.58 -10.06 -1.00
C ASN A 118 -12.68 -8.62 -0.49
N ARG A 119 -12.69 -7.62 -1.39
CA ARG A 119 -12.68 -6.19 -1.07
C ARG A 119 -13.61 -5.80 0.09
N GLU A 120 -14.88 -6.16 -0.02
CA GLU A 120 -15.90 -5.77 0.97
C GLU A 120 -15.65 -6.36 2.35
N ARG A 121 -15.19 -7.62 2.40
CA ARG A 121 -14.85 -8.29 3.66
C ARG A 121 -13.66 -7.59 4.31
N VAL A 122 -12.59 -7.38 3.56
CA VAL A 122 -11.38 -6.71 4.05
C VAL A 122 -11.68 -5.30 4.52
N ALA A 123 -12.42 -4.50 3.74
CA ALA A 123 -12.80 -3.15 4.12
C ALA A 123 -13.59 -3.13 5.44
N ARG A 124 -14.52 -4.08 5.62
CA ARG A 124 -15.33 -4.20 6.84
C ARG A 124 -14.48 -4.58 8.06
N GLU A 125 -13.62 -5.59 7.92
CA GLU A 125 -12.73 -6.07 8.97
C GLU A 125 -11.74 -4.99 9.41
N LEU A 126 -11.13 -4.29 8.44
CA LEU A 126 -10.19 -3.19 8.72
C LEU A 126 -10.89 -2.00 9.38
N THR A 127 -12.12 -1.68 8.95
CA THR A 127 -12.93 -0.63 9.60
C THR A 127 -13.24 -0.99 11.05
N GLN A 128 -13.65 -2.25 11.32
CA GLN A 128 -13.91 -2.71 12.68
C GLN A 128 -12.63 -2.69 13.53
N CYS A 129 -11.50 -3.11 12.96
CA CYS A 129 -10.19 -3.04 13.58
C CYS A 129 -9.81 -1.60 13.93
N GLY A 130 -10.00 -0.66 13.01
CA GLY A 130 -9.76 0.77 13.21
C GLY A 130 -10.61 1.38 14.32
N ARG A 131 -11.92 1.07 14.36
CA ARG A 131 -12.81 1.50 15.46
C ARG A 131 -12.34 0.97 16.80
N ARG A 132 -11.93 -0.31 16.86
CA ARG A 132 -11.36 -0.90 18.06
C ARG A 132 -10.05 -0.22 18.44
N PHE A 133 -9.15 0.03 17.49
CA PHE A 133 -7.89 0.74 17.72
C PHE A 133 -8.12 2.13 18.33
N VAL A 134 -9.06 2.91 17.79
CA VAL A 134 -9.42 4.22 18.33
C VAL A 134 -9.98 4.12 19.75
N SER A 135 -10.79 3.09 20.05
CA SER A 135 -11.31 2.87 21.42
C SER A 135 -10.24 2.50 22.46
N LEU A 136 -9.03 2.15 22.02
CA LEU A 136 -7.89 1.80 22.87
C LEU A 136 -6.95 2.99 23.13
N ILE A 137 -7.22 4.15 22.54
CA ILE A 137 -6.42 5.36 22.76
C ILE A 137 -6.62 5.84 24.20
N GLY A 138 -5.51 6.01 24.92
CA GLY A 138 -5.50 6.44 26.32
C GLY A 138 -4.64 5.52 27.19
N ALA A 139 -4.63 5.80 28.49
CA ALA A 139 -3.91 4.99 29.47
C ALA A 139 -4.82 3.88 30.00
N HIS A 140 -4.42 2.62 29.78
CA HIS A 140 -5.13 1.45 30.29
C HIS A 140 -4.13 0.46 30.89
N HIS A 141 -4.45 -0.07 32.06
CA HIS A 141 -3.74 -1.23 32.61
C HIS A 141 -4.33 -2.51 31.98
N ARG A 142 -3.55 -3.21 31.15
CA ARG A 142 -3.98 -4.42 30.44
C ARG A 142 -2.85 -5.43 30.39
N GLN A 143 -3.18 -6.71 30.48
CA GLN A 143 -2.26 -7.82 30.21
C GLN A 143 -2.43 -8.27 28.77
N TYR A 144 -1.32 -8.51 28.09
CA TYR A 144 -1.29 -8.98 26.70
C TYR A 144 -0.55 -10.30 26.64
N VAL A 145 -1.10 -11.26 25.89
CA VAL A 145 -0.44 -12.53 25.58
C VAL A 145 -0.37 -12.64 24.07
N GLY A 146 0.83 -12.80 23.51
CA GLY A 146 1.02 -12.96 22.08
C GLY A 146 2.24 -12.26 21.52
N THR A 147 2.30 -12.11 20.20
CA THR A 147 3.46 -11.54 19.51
C THR A 147 3.30 -10.04 19.32
N GLY A 148 4.20 -9.27 19.91
CA GLY A 148 4.46 -7.87 19.57
C GLY A 148 5.68 -7.74 18.67
N PHE A 149 5.88 -6.55 18.11
CA PHE A 149 7.12 -6.21 17.43
C PHE A 149 7.45 -4.72 17.62
N TYR A 150 8.71 -4.37 17.44
CA TYR A 150 9.17 -3.00 17.29
C TYR A 150 10.14 -2.92 16.12
N VAL A 151 10.36 -1.70 15.62
CA VAL A 151 11.40 -1.40 14.64
C VAL A 151 12.62 -0.93 15.43
N ASP A 152 13.78 -1.54 15.23
CA ASP A 152 15.03 -1.13 15.88
C ASP A 152 15.66 0.11 15.22
N LYS A 153 16.89 0.46 15.61
CA LYS A 153 17.55 1.68 15.12
C LYS A 153 18.02 1.52 13.68
N GLU A 154 18.22 0.29 13.25
CA GLU A 154 18.65 -0.13 11.93
C GLU A 154 17.45 -0.22 10.96
N GLY A 155 16.22 -0.14 11.47
CA GLY A 155 14.99 -0.22 10.67
C GLY A 155 14.43 -1.64 10.57
N GLU A 156 15.02 -2.58 11.31
CA GLU A 156 14.64 -3.99 11.27
C GLU A 156 13.52 -4.32 12.25
N ILE A 157 12.70 -5.30 11.87
CA ILE A 157 11.54 -5.70 12.65
C ILE A 157 11.93 -6.77 13.65
N VAL A 158 11.92 -6.39 14.92
CA VAL A 158 12.20 -7.30 16.02
C VAL A 158 10.90 -7.77 16.66
N LYS A 159 10.58 -9.05 16.47
CA LYS A 159 9.40 -9.69 17.10
C LYS A 159 9.73 -10.13 18.52
N ARG A 160 8.76 -9.96 19.44
CA ARG A 160 8.85 -10.44 20.83
C ARG A 160 7.54 -11.10 21.23
N HIS A 161 7.65 -12.20 21.96
CA HIS A 161 6.50 -12.81 22.61
C HIS A 161 6.28 -12.20 23.99
N VAL A 162 5.10 -11.65 24.23
CA VAL A 162 4.63 -11.14 25.52
C VAL A 162 3.87 -12.26 26.21
N LYS A 163 4.30 -12.60 27.43
CA LYS A 163 3.71 -13.61 28.30
C LYS A 163 2.75 -12.99 29.31
#